data_AF-A0A1U8KAA4-F1
#
_entry.id   AF-A0A1U8KAA4-F1
#
_cell.length_a   1.000
_cell.length_b   1.000
_cell.length_c   1.000
_cell.angle_alpha   90.00
_cell.angle_beta   90.00
_cell.angle_gamma   90.00
#
_symmetry.space_group_name_H-M   'P 1'
#
loop_
_entity.id
_entity.type
_entity.pdbx_description
1 polymer ?
#
loop_
_entity_poly.entity_id
_entity_poly.type
_entity_poly.pdbx_seq_one_letter_code
_entity_poly.pdbx_strand_id
1 'polypeptide(L)'
;MASNSASQILAITKTAPYSKPRASRFLQSRKPYLNLCCLSQKFSNDNALFCLPNSKSFLLAKELEERNSNNHSPTLREICQDHVPGNVLRRLEEVGYLVPTDVQREALPVLFSGNDCILHAQTGSGKTLTYLLLIYSQINPKKSAVQALIVVPTRELGMQITKVARMLAAARHMDPELEQKSYTVMALLDGGILRSHKRWLKAEPPAIVVATIGSLSQLLEKQIFKPDSLRVLVVDEVDFLFKSSKQVSSLRKLLTSYSSCNNRQTVFASASILQHRRFIHDCIQQKWTKGDVVHVHVNRIMPMPACLYHRFVICGRKAKHQVLLSLLQSDLPESGIIFVGEQSEKSKKSGQASSTTVLIDFLRASYEGPLDILLLEEDMNFNSRAASLTDVRKGDGYLLVSTDIVARGIDLPETTHIYN
;
A
#
# COMPACT_ATOMS: atom_id res chain seq x y z
N MET A 1 62.33 10.14 -29.13
CA MET A 1 61.06 9.39 -28.95
C MET A 1 60.41 9.95 -27.66
N ALA A 2 59.90 11.18 -27.65
CA ALA A 2 58.55 11.64 -28.07
C ALA A 2 57.43 10.91 -27.30
N SER A 3 56.40 11.52 -26.69
CA SER A 3 56.09 12.84 -26.08
C SER A 3 54.61 12.77 -25.64
N ASN A 4 54.23 13.55 -24.61
CA ASN A 4 52.89 13.91 -24.10
C ASN A 4 51.64 13.80 -25.01
N SER A 5 50.49 13.44 -24.42
CA SER A 5 49.14 14.09 -24.49
C SER A 5 48.08 13.14 -23.90
N ALA A 6 47.28 13.48 -22.89
CA ALA A 6 46.20 14.48 -22.77
C ALA A 6 44.92 14.15 -23.59
N SER A 7 43.84 13.91 -22.85
CA SER A 7 42.43 14.27 -23.15
C SER A 7 41.71 13.55 -24.30
N GLN A 8 40.65 12.79 -23.97
CA GLN A 8 39.32 12.87 -24.62
C GLN A 8 38.33 11.87 -23.98
N ILE A 9 37.49 12.37 -23.06
CA ILE A 9 36.19 11.75 -22.74
C ILE A 9 35.21 12.31 -23.77
N LEU A 10 34.76 11.45 -24.69
CA LEU A 10 33.76 11.81 -25.69
C LEU A 10 32.36 11.72 -25.05
N ALA A 11 31.76 12.87 -24.75
CA ALA A 11 30.34 12.98 -24.49
C ALA A 11 29.57 12.72 -25.79
N ILE A 12 28.77 11.65 -25.83
CA ILE A 12 27.81 11.41 -26.90
C ILE A 12 26.41 11.72 -26.36
N THR A 13 26.02 12.98 -26.44
CA THR A 13 24.62 13.41 -26.39
C THR A 13 23.98 13.11 -27.74
N LYS A 14 23.31 11.96 -27.87
CA LYS A 14 22.38 11.71 -28.98
C LYS A 14 20.98 12.16 -28.58
N THR A 15 20.65 13.40 -28.91
CA THR A 15 19.27 13.85 -29.07
C THR A 15 18.71 13.23 -30.36
N ALA A 16 17.84 12.23 -30.25
CA ALA A 16 17.11 11.70 -31.40
C ALA A 16 15.94 12.64 -31.75
N PRO A 17 15.78 13.06 -33.02
CA PRO A 17 14.63 13.86 -33.44
C PRO A 17 13.41 12.95 -33.58
N TYR A 18 12.37 13.22 -32.79
CA TYR A 18 11.07 12.56 -32.93
C TYR A 18 10.41 12.99 -34.24
N SER A 19 10.10 12.02 -35.09
CA SER A 19 9.35 12.19 -36.33
C SER A 19 7.86 12.36 -36.04
N LYS A 20 7.25 13.39 -36.67
CA LYS A 20 5.80 13.67 -36.65
C LYS A 20 5.00 12.48 -37.20
N PRO A 21 3.86 12.11 -36.61
CA PRO A 21 2.77 11.48 -37.33
C PRO A 21 1.80 12.55 -37.88
N ARG A 22 1.30 12.29 -39.08
CA ARG A 22 0.32 13.10 -39.82
C ARG A 22 -1.00 13.23 -39.07
N ALA A 23 -1.57 14.42 -39.15
CA ALA A 23 -2.90 14.76 -38.67
C ALA A 23 -4.00 14.02 -39.45
N SER A 24 -4.97 13.46 -38.72
CA SER A 24 -6.35 13.27 -39.18
C SER A 24 -7.28 14.02 -38.23
N ARG A 25 -8.16 14.81 -38.84
CA ARG A 25 -9.08 15.78 -38.21
C ARG A 25 -10.15 15.06 -37.39
N PHE A 26 -10.40 15.51 -36.17
CA PHE A 26 -11.76 15.60 -35.62
C PHE A 26 -11.85 16.80 -34.66
N LEU A 27 -12.88 17.61 -34.86
CA LEU A 27 -13.23 18.84 -34.15
C LEU A 27 -13.74 18.55 -32.74
N GLN A 28 -13.33 19.32 -31.72
CA GLN A 28 -14.28 20.05 -30.87
C GLN A 28 -13.62 20.97 -29.82
N SER A 29 -14.18 22.20 -29.79
CA SER A 29 -14.25 23.24 -28.76
C SER A 29 -13.07 23.53 -27.82
N ARG A 30 -12.43 24.68 -28.09
CA ARG A 30 -11.69 25.52 -27.14
C ARG A 30 -12.62 26.14 -26.08
N LYS A 31 -12.16 26.27 -24.83
CA LYS A 31 -12.15 27.51 -24.00
C LYS A 31 -11.33 27.28 -22.70
N PRO A 32 -10.83 28.35 -22.06
CA PRO A 32 -9.41 28.48 -21.72
C PRO A 32 -9.05 28.22 -20.25
N TYR A 33 -7.78 27.86 -20.06
CA TYR A 33 -7.06 27.86 -18.79
C TYR A 33 -6.97 29.27 -18.18
N LEU A 34 -7.26 29.37 -16.90
CA LEU A 34 -6.87 30.49 -16.05
C LEU A 34 -5.73 30.03 -15.14
N ASN A 35 -4.53 30.53 -15.44
CA ASN A 35 -3.41 30.58 -14.52
C ASN A 35 -3.77 31.47 -13.33
N LEU A 36 -3.57 31.00 -12.10
CA LEU A 36 -3.23 31.89 -11.01
C LEU A 36 -1.96 31.42 -10.31
N CYS A 37 -1.11 32.42 -10.11
CA CYS A 37 0.31 32.34 -9.79
C CYS A 37 0.55 32.15 -8.29
N CYS A 38 1.81 31.83 -8.01
CA CYS A 38 2.46 31.71 -6.72
C CYS A 38 2.14 32.86 -5.75
N LEU A 39 1.94 32.51 -4.49
CA LEU A 39 2.38 33.32 -3.35
C LEU A 39 3.22 32.43 -2.44
N SER A 40 4.51 32.72 -2.41
CA SER A 40 5.44 32.16 -1.45
C SER A 40 5.24 32.84 -0.10
N GLN A 41 5.16 32.07 0.97
CA GLN A 41 5.50 32.54 2.30
C GLN A 41 6.38 31.49 2.99
N LYS A 42 7.62 31.90 3.23
CA LYS A 42 8.59 31.22 4.09
C LYS A 42 8.07 31.23 5.52
N PHE A 43 8.03 30.07 6.17
CA PHE A 43 8.11 29.97 7.62
C PHE A 43 9.13 28.89 7.96
N SER A 44 10.15 29.29 8.70
CA SER A 44 11.21 28.46 9.25
C SER A 44 10.81 27.93 10.63
N ASN A 45 11.21 26.68 10.87
CA ASN A 45 11.41 25.94 12.11
C ASN A 45 10.34 25.87 13.21
N ASP A 46 10.23 24.61 13.68
CA ASP A 46 9.80 24.09 14.97
C ASP A 46 8.31 23.74 15.19
N ASN A 47 8.11 22.46 15.53
CA ASN A 47 6.92 21.76 16.02
C ASN A 47 5.88 21.29 14.99
N ALA A 48 6.04 20.07 14.47
CA ALA A 48 4.95 19.31 13.87
C ALA A 48 4.07 18.68 14.97
N LEU A 49 3.28 19.52 15.62
CA LEU A 49 2.08 19.15 16.35
C LEU A 49 1.00 18.70 15.35
N PHE A 50 0.23 17.69 15.75
CA PHE A 50 -1.04 17.29 15.16
C PHE A 50 -1.92 18.53 14.86
N CYS A 51 -2.18 18.80 13.59
CA CYS A 51 -3.23 19.73 13.20
C CYS A 51 -4.59 19.05 13.37
N LEU A 52 -5.23 19.30 14.52
CA LEU A 52 -6.68 19.18 14.66
C LEU A 52 -7.34 20.19 13.70
N PRO A 53 -8.40 19.83 12.97
CA PRO A 53 -9.06 20.79 12.09
C PRO A 53 -9.79 21.86 12.92
N ASN A 54 -9.39 23.12 12.73
CA ASN A 54 -10.11 24.28 13.23
C ASN A 54 -11.49 24.39 12.54
N SER A 55 -12.48 24.89 13.26
CA SER A 55 -13.88 25.13 12.84
C SER A 55 -14.08 25.86 11.50
N LYS A 56 -13.03 26.47 10.94
CA LYS A 56 -13.03 27.08 9.60
C LYS A 56 -13.04 26.07 8.44
N SER A 57 -12.50 24.86 8.60
CA SER A 57 -12.54 23.84 7.54
C SER A 57 -13.96 23.31 7.31
N PHE A 58 -14.78 23.27 8.36
CA PHE A 58 -16.19 22.91 8.30
C PHE A 58 -17.03 23.96 7.53
N LEU A 59 -16.74 25.25 7.73
CA LEU A 59 -17.42 26.34 7.02
C LEU A 59 -17.05 26.39 5.54
N LEU A 60 -15.79 26.09 5.20
CA LEU A 60 -15.31 26.09 3.81
C LEU A 60 -15.88 24.92 3.00
N ALA A 61 -16.11 23.76 3.64
CA ALA A 61 -16.82 22.64 3.03
C ALA A 61 -18.28 22.99 2.72
N LYS A 62 -18.93 23.75 3.61
CA LYS A 62 -20.30 24.26 3.43
C LYS A 62 -20.42 25.30 2.31
N GLU A 63 -19.45 26.20 2.19
CA GLU A 63 -19.40 27.20 1.11
C GLU A 63 -19.13 26.59 -0.28
N LEU A 64 -18.51 25.40 -0.34
CA LEU A 64 -18.31 24.64 -1.57
C LEU A 64 -19.57 23.87 -2.01
N GLU A 65 -20.49 23.57 -1.10
CA GLU A 65 -21.78 22.93 -1.41
C GLU A 65 -22.80 23.90 -2.04
N GLU A 66 -22.76 25.19 -1.70
CA GLU A 66 -23.74 26.17 -2.16
C GLU A 66 -23.55 26.68 -3.61
N ARG A 67 -22.44 26.34 -4.28
CA ARG A 67 -22.14 26.83 -5.65
C ARG A 67 -22.40 25.85 -6.79
N ASN A 68 -22.82 24.61 -6.51
CA ASN A 68 -23.07 23.57 -7.52
C ASN A 68 -24.48 22.98 -7.46
N SER A 69 -25.50 23.82 -7.55
CA SER A 69 -26.88 23.40 -7.79
C SER A 69 -27.08 22.96 -9.25
N ASN A 70 -26.67 21.71 -9.56
CA ASN A 70 -27.31 20.80 -10.54
C ASN A 70 -26.61 19.44 -10.74
N ASN A 71 -25.76 18.97 -9.83
CA ASN A 71 -25.31 17.56 -9.78
C ASN A 71 -24.79 17.25 -8.37
N HIS A 72 -25.69 16.87 -7.45
CA HIS A 72 -25.26 16.49 -6.11
C HIS A 72 -24.67 15.07 -6.16
N SER A 73 -23.34 14.96 -6.20
CA SER A 73 -22.66 13.68 -6.03
C SER A 73 -22.84 13.24 -4.58
N PRO A 74 -23.32 12.01 -4.32
CA PRO A 74 -23.65 11.60 -2.96
C PRO A 74 -22.41 11.61 -2.05
N THR A 75 -22.61 11.99 -0.79
CA THR A 75 -21.56 11.94 0.23
C THR A 75 -21.19 10.50 0.58
N LEU A 76 -20.02 10.28 1.17
CA LEU A 76 -19.62 8.92 1.56
C LEU A 76 -20.56 8.35 2.63
N ARG A 77 -21.12 9.21 3.48
CA ARG A 77 -22.15 8.82 4.45
C ARG A 77 -23.44 8.39 3.78
N GLU A 78 -23.95 9.13 2.80
CA GLU A 78 -25.19 8.78 2.08
C GLU A 78 -25.08 7.40 1.41
N ILE A 79 -23.91 7.07 0.84
CA ILE A 79 -23.68 5.75 0.24
C ILE A 79 -23.71 4.63 1.30
N CYS A 80 -23.28 4.92 2.53
CA CYS A 80 -23.07 3.91 3.57
C CYS A 80 -24.15 3.86 4.66
N GLN A 81 -25.07 4.82 4.72
CA GLN A 81 -25.98 5.03 5.86
C GLN A 81 -26.85 3.82 6.22
N ASP A 82 -27.31 3.07 5.22
CA ASP A 82 -28.21 1.93 5.40
C ASP A 82 -27.47 0.61 5.68
N HIS A 83 -26.14 0.62 5.59
CA HIS A 83 -25.32 -0.59 5.64
C HIS A 83 -24.31 -0.56 6.77
N VAL A 84 -23.72 0.60 7.05
CA VAL A 84 -22.61 0.75 8.00
C VAL A 84 -23.14 1.30 9.33
N PRO A 85 -22.73 0.71 10.48
CA PRO A 85 -23.09 1.18 11.80
C PRO A 85 -22.85 2.68 12.02
N GLY A 86 -23.82 3.38 12.62
CA GLY A 86 -23.78 4.84 12.78
C GLY A 86 -22.57 5.38 13.55
N ASN A 87 -22.01 4.60 14.49
CA ASN A 87 -20.78 4.95 15.20
C ASN A 87 -19.56 4.98 14.27
N VAL A 88 -19.45 4.03 13.34
CA VAL A 88 -18.38 3.99 12.32
C VAL A 88 -18.54 5.15 11.34
N LEU A 89 -19.77 5.46 10.91
CA LEU A 89 -20.05 6.60 10.03
C LEU A 89 -19.68 7.93 10.65
N ARG A 90 -20.05 8.15 11.92
CA ARG A 90 -19.67 9.36 12.65
C ARG A 90 -18.15 9.48 12.75
N ARG A 91 -17.47 8.37 13.06
CA ARG A 91 -16.01 8.35 13.16
C ARG A 91 -15.34 8.66 11.83
N LEU A 92 -15.91 8.19 10.74
CA LEU A 92 -15.46 8.45 9.37
C LEU A 92 -15.56 9.94 9.02
N GLU A 93 -16.64 10.63 9.39
CA GLU A 93 -16.78 12.08 9.24
C GLU A 93 -15.79 12.86 10.11
N GLU A 94 -15.63 12.50 11.39
CA GLU A 94 -14.68 13.14 12.32
C GLU A 94 -13.24 13.11 11.83
N VAL A 95 -12.86 12.05 11.11
CA VAL A 95 -11.51 11.88 10.55
C VAL A 95 -11.36 12.66 9.24
N GLY A 96 -12.46 13.14 8.65
CA GLY A 96 -12.47 13.97 7.45
C GLY A 96 -12.77 13.23 6.15
N TYR A 97 -13.26 11.98 6.20
CA TYR A 97 -13.63 11.23 5.00
C TYR A 97 -15.05 11.59 4.52
N LEU A 98 -15.23 12.81 4.01
CA LEU A 98 -16.56 13.31 3.62
C LEU A 98 -16.94 12.92 2.18
N VAL A 99 -16.00 13.14 1.25
CA VAL A 99 -16.23 12.93 -0.19
C VAL A 99 -15.72 11.54 -0.60
N PRO A 100 -16.56 10.69 -1.21
CA PRO A 100 -16.14 9.37 -1.63
C PRO A 100 -15.17 9.49 -2.82
N THR A 101 -14.14 8.65 -2.85
CA THR A 101 -13.28 8.50 -4.02
C THR A 101 -14.00 7.74 -5.14
N ASP A 102 -13.50 7.81 -6.37
CA ASP A 102 -14.13 7.11 -7.51
C ASP A 102 -14.28 5.60 -7.26
N VAL A 103 -13.25 4.94 -6.72
CA VAL A 103 -13.32 3.51 -6.38
C VAL A 103 -14.32 3.24 -5.27
N GLN A 104 -14.54 4.17 -4.34
CA GLN A 104 -15.57 4.03 -3.30
C GLN A 104 -16.97 4.17 -3.90
N ARG A 105 -17.20 5.15 -4.79
CA ARG A 105 -18.49 5.35 -5.46
C ARG A 105 -18.90 4.14 -6.30
N GLU A 106 -17.96 3.55 -7.03
CA GLU A 106 -18.25 2.40 -7.88
C GLU A 106 -18.34 1.09 -7.09
N ALA A 107 -17.47 0.87 -6.10
CA ALA A 107 -17.38 -0.41 -5.43
C ALA A 107 -18.36 -0.59 -4.27
N LEU A 108 -18.66 0.45 -3.48
CA LEU A 108 -19.49 0.30 -2.28
C LEU A 108 -20.88 -0.28 -2.58
N PRO A 109 -21.62 0.18 -3.63
CA PRO A 109 -22.91 -0.40 -3.97
C PRO A 109 -22.83 -1.89 -4.31
N VAL A 110 -21.79 -2.29 -5.06
CA VAL A 110 -21.53 -3.69 -5.44
C VAL A 110 -21.17 -4.54 -4.22
N LEU A 111 -20.37 -3.99 -3.31
CA LEU A 111 -20.00 -4.70 -2.09
C LEU A 111 -21.21 -4.88 -1.16
N PHE A 112 -22.06 -3.87 -1.03
CA PHE A 112 -23.25 -3.96 -0.18
C PHE A 112 -24.35 -4.87 -0.76
N SER A 113 -24.37 -5.13 -2.07
CA SER A 113 -25.25 -6.16 -2.66
C SER A 113 -24.81 -7.61 -2.38
N GLY A 114 -23.65 -7.81 -1.74
CA GLY A 114 -23.14 -9.13 -1.35
C GLY A 114 -22.29 -9.83 -2.42
N ASN A 115 -21.94 -9.13 -3.49
CA ASN A 115 -21.12 -9.65 -4.58
C ASN A 115 -19.65 -9.71 -4.19
N ASP A 116 -18.96 -10.77 -4.61
CA ASP A 116 -17.50 -10.79 -4.57
C ASP A 116 -16.95 -9.71 -5.52
N CYS A 117 -15.81 -9.12 -5.17
CA CYS A 117 -15.30 -7.98 -5.94
C CYS A 117 -13.79 -7.99 -6.10
N ILE A 118 -13.32 -7.56 -7.27
CA ILE A 118 -11.93 -7.23 -7.54
C ILE A 118 -11.80 -5.72 -7.66
N LEU A 119 -11.19 -5.10 -6.65
CA LEU A 119 -10.88 -3.68 -6.58
C LEU A 119 -9.54 -3.40 -7.27
N HIS A 120 -9.58 -2.95 -8.52
CA HIS A 120 -8.40 -2.64 -9.32
C HIS A 120 -8.27 -1.13 -9.52
N ALA A 121 -7.51 -0.49 -8.63
CA ALA A 121 -7.28 0.96 -8.64
C ALA A 121 -5.93 1.27 -7.97
N GLN A 122 -5.26 2.35 -8.37
CA GLN A 122 -3.92 2.73 -7.88
C GLN A 122 -3.83 2.86 -6.33
N THR A 123 -2.62 2.84 -5.78
CA THR A 123 -2.39 3.14 -4.35
C THR A 123 -2.88 4.55 -4.02
N GLY A 124 -3.40 4.75 -2.80
CA GLY A 124 -4.00 6.02 -2.39
C GLY A 124 -5.42 6.30 -2.93
N SER A 125 -5.97 5.42 -3.79
CA SER A 125 -7.35 5.59 -4.31
C SER A 125 -8.47 5.35 -3.28
N GLY A 126 -8.16 4.85 -2.08
CA GLY A 126 -9.15 4.63 -1.03
C GLY A 126 -9.69 3.19 -0.90
N LYS A 127 -9.09 2.20 -1.60
CA LYS A 127 -9.46 0.76 -1.54
C LYS A 127 -9.57 0.23 -0.10
N THR A 128 -8.63 0.60 0.77
CA THR A 128 -8.60 0.18 2.17
C THR A 128 -9.87 0.58 2.91
N LEU A 129 -10.29 1.84 2.78
CA LEU A 129 -11.52 2.32 3.40
C LEU A 129 -12.74 1.61 2.80
N THR A 130 -12.75 1.38 1.48
CA THR A 130 -13.83 0.66 0.78
C THR A 130 -14.11 -0.71 1.38
N TYR A 131 -13.10 -1.59 1.51
CA TYR A 131 -13.33 -2.93 2.06
C TYR A 131 -13.52 -2.93 3.58
N LEU A 132 -12.98 -1.94 4.31
CA LEU A 132 -13.23 -1.81 5.74
C LEU A 132 -14.69 -1.46 6.01
N LEU A 133 -15.30 -0.58 5.20
CA LEU A 133 -16.72 -0.24 5.30
C LEU A 133 -17.60 -1.46 5.03
N LEU A 134 -17.26 -2.28 4.03
CA LEU A 134 -17.90 -3.57 3.83
C LEU A 134 -17.79 -4.45 5.09
N ILE A 135 -16.59 -4.59 5.66
CA ILE A 135 -16.39 -5.40 6.87
C ILE A 135 -17.30 -4.91 8.00
N TYR A 136 -17.33 -3.62 8.30
CA TYR A 136 -18.18 -3.08 9.37
C TYR A 136 -19.67 -3.25 9.11
N SER A 137 -20.11 -3.29 7.85
CA SER A 137 -21.50 -3.59 7.50
C SER A 137 -21.92 -5.05 7.76
N GLN A 138 -20.96 -5.99 7.76
CA GLN A 138 -21.25 -7.43 7.80
C GLN A 138 -21.01 -8.09 9.16
N ILE A 139 -20.17 -7.49 10.02
CA ILE A 139 -19.75 -8.09 11.29
C ILE A 139 -20.65 -7.68 12.47
N ASN A 140 -20.86 -8.61 13.40
CA ASN A 140 -21.58 -8.35 14.65
C ASN A 140 -20.58 -8.28 15.84
N PRO A 141 -20.42 -7.12 16.50
CA PRO A 141 -19.47 -6.97 17.61
C PRO A 141 -19.82 -7.78 18.86
N LYS A 142 -21.08 -8.22 19.00
CA LYS A 142 -21.53 -9.06 20.11
C LYS A 142 -21.09 -10.53 19.95
N LYS A 143 -20.73 -10.96 18.74
CA LYS A 143 -20.32 -12.34 18.46
C LYS A 143 -18.81 -12.49 18.68
N SER A 144 -18.44 -13.34 19.63
CA SER A 144 -17.04 -13.71 19.91
C SER A 144 -16.51 -14.71 18.89
N ALA A 145 -16.25 -14.24 17.68
CA ALA A 145 -15.73 -15.05 16.58
C ALA A 145 -15.02 -14.16 15.55
N VAL A 146 -14.03 -14.72 14.85
CA VAL A 146 -13.43 -14.06 13.69
C VAL A 146 -14.43 -14.06 12.55
N GLN A 147 -14.88 -12.86 12.18
CA GLN A 147 -15.89 -12.64 11.15
C GLN A 147 -15.30 -11.97 9.90
N ALA A 148 -14.17 -11.29 10.02
CA ALA A 148 -13.44 -10.73 8.89
C ALA A 148 -11.94 -11.05 8.97
N LEU A 149 -11.37 -11.39 7.83
CA LEU A 149 -9.94 -11.67 7.66
C LEU A 149 -9.40 -10.82 6.51
N ILE A 150 -8.36 -10.03 6.79
CA ILE A 150 -7.63 -9.25 5.79
C ILE A 150 -6.23 -9.86 5.66
N VAL A 151 -5.94 -10.41 4.49
CA VAL A 151 -4.64 -10.98 4.14
C VAL A 151 -3.81 -9.91 3.43
N VAL A 152 -2.59 -9.70 3.92
CA VAL A 152 -1.65 -8.71 3.37
C VAL A 152 -0.31 -9.38 3.04
N PRO A 153 0.45 -8.87 2.06
CA PRO A 153 1.79 -9.36 1.77
C PRO A 153 2.82 -9.02 2.84
N THR A 154 2.81 -7.78 3.34
CA THR A 154 3.87 -7.25 4.21
C THR A 154 3.32 -6.90 5.58
N ARG A 155 4.22 -6.87 6.58
CA ARG A 155 3.85 -6.49 7.94
C ARG A 155 3.45 -5.03 8.02
N GLU A 156 4.14 -4.18 7.28
CA GLU A 156 3.98 -2.73 7.37
C GLU A 156 2.63 -2.31 6.81
N LEU A 157 2.23 -2.89 5.67
CA LEU A 157 0.89 -2.73 5.14
C LEU A 157 -0.17 -3.23 6.13
N GLY A 158 0.06 -4.40 6.75
CA GLY A 158 -0.82 -4.92 7.78
C GLY A 158 -0.97 -4.01 9.00
N MET A 159 0.12 -3.37 9.44
CA MET A 159 0.11 -2.39 10.52
C MET A 159 -0.69 -1.14 10.14
N GLN A 160 -0.49 -0.62 8.92
CA GLN A 160 -1.25 0.52 8.40
C GLN A 160 -2.75 0.22 8.36
N ILE A 161 -3.15 -0.92 7.78
CA ILE A 161 -4.56 -1.33 7.70
C ILE A 161 -5.14 -1.54 9.10
N THR A 162 -4.40 -2.18 10.00
CA THR A 162 -4.82 -2.37 11.40
C THR A 162 -5.07 -1.03 12.09
N LYS A 163 -4.21 -0.03 11.87
CA LYS A 163 -4.37 1.32 12.43
C LYS A 163 -5.66 1.97 11.92
N VAL A 164 -5.95 1.89 10.62
CA VAL A 164 -7.18 2.43 10.03
C VAL A 164 -8.42 1.70 10.58
N ALA A 165 -8.40 0.38 10.63
CA ALA A 165 -9.49 -0.41 11.20
C ALA A 165 -9.75 -0.03 12.67
N ARG A 166 -8.73 -0.01 13.52
CA ARG A 166 -8.89 0.40 14.94
C ARG A 166 -9.38 1.83 15.08
N MET A 167 -8.91 2.74 14.22
CA MET A 167 -9.35 4.13 14.22
C MET A 167 -10.84 4.26 13.91
N LEU A 168 -11.37 3.48 12.95
CA LEU A 168 -12.80 3.44 12.61
C LEU A 168 -13.64 2.76 13.70
N ALA A 169 -13.08 1.74 14.35
CA ALA A 169 -13.71 1.03 15.47
C ALA A 169 -13.76 1.82 16.78
N ALA A 170 -12.96 2.89 16.91
CA ALA A 170 -12.86 3.68 18.12
C ALA A 170 -14.12 4.53 18.32
N ALA A 171 -15.11 3.99 19.01
CA ALA A 171 -16.25 4.76 19.50
C ALA A 171 -15.81 5.67 20.65
N ARG A 172 -16.10 6.97 20.55
CA ARG A 172 -16.05 7.85 21.73
C ARG A 172 -17.33 7.64 22.53
N HIS A 173 -17.17 7.20 23.78
CA HIS A 173 -18.26 7.10 24.76
C HIS A 173 -18.85 8.49 24.99
N MET A 174 -19.99 8.77 24.38
CA MET A 174 -20.77 9.98 24.65
C MET A 174 -22.19 9.63 25.14
N ASP A 175 -22.63 8.37 25.01
CA ASP A 175 -23.88 7.88 25.62
C ASP A 175 -23.58 6.70 26.56
N PRO A 176 -23.70 6.89 27.89
CA PRO A 176 -23.60 5.82 28.88
C PRO A 176 -24.67 4.73 28.72
N GLU A 177 -25.78 5.02 28.04
CA GLU A 177 -26.93 4.11 27.89
C GLU A 177 -26.82 3.16 26.69
N LEU A 178 -25.89 3.40 25.77
CA LEU A 178 -25.56 2.50 24.67
C LEU A 178 -24.17 1.90 24.89
N GLU A 179 -24.09 0.90 25.78
CA GLU A 179 -22.95 -0.03 25.86
C GLU A 179 -22.86 -0.86 24.57
N GLN A 180 -22.47 -0.23 23.46
CA GLN A 180 -22.10 -0.95 22.25
C GLN A 180 -20.70 -1.53 22.45
N LYS A 181 -20.62 -2.86 22.53
CA LYS A 181 -19.34 -3.58 22.54
C LYS A 181 -18.51 -3.14 21.34
N SER A 182 -17.26 -2.75 21.57
CA SER A 182 -16.39 -2.23 20.52
C SER A 182 -15.95 -3.33 19.53
N TYR A 183 -15.69 -2.94 18.28
CA TYR A 183 -15.14 -3.86 17.29
C TYR A 183 -13.68 -4.19 17.64
N THR A 184 -13.41 -5.46 17.91
CA THR A 184 -12.06 -5.93 18.25
C THR A 184 -11.25 -6.25 17.00
N VAL A 185 -10.04 -5.68 16.92
CA VAL A 185 -9.12 -5.85 15.77
C VAL A 185 -7.76 -6.37 16.23
N MET A 186 -7.37 -7.54 15.73
CA MET A 186 -6.07 -8.16 16.01
C MET A 186 -5.19 -8.18 14.76
N ALA A 187 -3.91 -7.89 14.94
CA ALA A 187 -2.89 -7.99 13.92
C ALA A 187 -2.02 -9.24 14.15
N LEU A 188 -1.88 -10.08 13.13
CA LEU A 188 -1.09 -11.31 13.12
C LEU A 188 -0.05 -11.23 12.00
N LEU A 189 0.94 -10.37 12.21
CA LEU A 189 1.86 -9.94 11.16
C LEU A 189 3.22 -10.62 11.25
N ASP A 190 3.62 -11.05 12.45
CA ASP A 190 4.92 -11.64 12.69
C ASP A 190 4.92 -13.15 12.45
N GLY A 191 5.93 -13.64 11.73
CA GLY A 191 6.13 -15.06 11.44
C GLY A 191 6.43 -15.92 12.68
N GLY A 192 6.36 -15.32 13.87
CA GLY A 192 6.41 -15.96 15.18
C GLY A 192 5.11 -15.69 15.92
N ILE A 193 4.52 -16.74 16.47
CA ILE A 193 3.28 -16.61 17.23
C ILE A 193 3.63 -16.22 18.66
N LEU A 194 3.39 -14.97 19.05
CA LEU A 194 3.39 -14.61 20.46
C LEU A 194 2.41 -15.54 21.19
N ARG A 195 2.86 -16.22 22.26
CA ARG A 195 1.99 -17.11 23.06
C ARG A 195 0.72 -16.38 23.49
N SER A 196 0.82 -15.07 23.74
CA SER A 196 -0.30 -14.19 24.05
C SER A 196 -1.35 -14.11 22.93
N HIS A 197 -0.95 -14.01 21.65
CA HIS A 197 -1.88 -13.99 20.51
C HIS A 197 -2.68 -15.30 20.40
N LYS A 198 -2.05 -16.48 20.63
CA LYS A 198 -2.78 -17.77 20.67
C LYS A 198 -3.82 -17.79 21.76
N ARG A 199 -3.44 -17.34 22.96
CA ARG A 199 -4.31 -17.36 24.13
C ARG A 199 -5.50 -16.44 23.90
N TRP A 200 -5.25 -15.24 23.37
CA TRP A 200 -6.32 -14.28 23.09
C TRP A 200 -7.26 -14.78 21.99
N LEU A 201 -6.74 -15.31 20.88
CA LEU A 201 -7.56 -15.87 19.81
C LEU A 201 -8.48 -17.01 20.28
N LYS A 202 -8.05 -17.79 21.29
CA LYS A 202 -8.86 -18.87 21.88
C LYS A 202 -9.82 -18.40 22.96
N ALA A 203 -9.41 -17.45 23.79
CA ALA A 203 -10.21 -16.98 24.94
C ALA A 203 -11.26 -15.95 24.53
N GLU A 204 -10.89 -15.01 23.68
CA GLU A 204 -11.77 -13.95 23.17
C GLU A 204 -11.41 -13.62 21.72
N PRO A 205 -11.90 -14.44 20.76
CA PRO A 205 -11.67 -14.23 19.34
C PRO A 205 -12.03 -12.80 18.90
N PRO A 206 -11.11 -12.09 18.21
CA PRO A 206 -11.38 -10.76 17.69
C PRO A 206 -12.35 -10.83 16.51
N ALA A 207 -13.15 -9.78 16.29
CA ALA A 207 -14.08 -9.72 15.15
C ALA A 207 -13.33 -9.60 13.80
N ILE A 208 -12.24 -8.83 13.78
CA ILE A 208 -11.41 -8.57 12.60
C ILE A 208 -9.98 -9.05 12.87
N VAL A 209 -9.42 -9.81 11.93
CA VAL A 209 -8.01 -10.21 11.91
C VAL A 209 -7.33 -9.65 10.67
N VAL A 210 -6.21 -8.94 10.86
CA VAL A 210 -5.29 -8.54 9.77
C VAL A 210 -4.05 -9.41 9.87
N ALA A 211 -3.70 -10.16 8.84
CA ALA A 211 -2.61 -11.13 8.92
C ALA A 211 -1.75 -11.16 7.66
N THR A 212 -0.44 -11.36 7.84
CA THR A 212 0.41 -11.77 6.72
C THR A 212 0.11 -13.22 6.36
N ILE A 213 0.21 -13.58 5.07
CA ILE A 213 -0.08 -14.94 4.62
C ILE A 213 0.79 -16.00 5.31
N GLY A 214 2.05 -15.65 5.61
CA GLY A 214 2.99 -16.53 6.31
C GLY A 214 2.52 -16.85 7.73
N SER A 215 2.19 -15.84 8.52
CA SER A 215 1.71 -16.00 9.91
C SER A 215 0.36 -16.72 9.97
N LEU A 216 -0.54 -16.38 9.05
CA LEU A 216 -1.84 -17.04 8.95
C LEU A 216 -1.71 -18.52 8.62
N SER A 217 -0.85 -18.88 7.66
CA SER A 217 -0.64 -20.27 7.25
C SER A 217 -0.19 -21.14 8.43
N GLN A 218 0.74 -20.65 9.25
CA GLN A 218 1.19 -21.40 10.42
C GLN A 218 0.07 -21.65 11.45
N LEU A 219 -0.87 -20.71 11.58
CA LEU A 219 -2.00 -20.83 12.51
C LEU A 219 -3.08 -21.80 12.00
N LEU A 220 -3.32 -21.80 10.69
CA LEU A 220 -4.22 -22.73 10.01
C LEU A 220 -3.67 -24.16 10.04
N GLU A 221 -2.38 -24.35 9.72
CA GLU A 221 -1.73 -25.66 9.76
C GLU A 221 -1.74 -26.27 11.18
N LYS A 222 -1.57 -25.42 12.21
CA LYS A 222 -1.65 -25.83 13.62
C LYS A 222 -3.07 -25.93 14.17
N GLN A 223 -4.11 -25.69 13.35
CA GLN A 223 -5.52 -25.71 13.75
C GLN A 223 -5.84 -24.76 14.94
N ILE A 224 -5.06 -23.69 15.09
CA ILE A 224 -5.25 -22.67 16.13
C ILE A 224 -6.29 -21.66 15.69
N PHE A 225 -6.26 -21.30 14.41
CA PHE A 225 -7.22 -20.41 13.77
C PHE A 225 -8.20 -21.23 12.92
N LYS A 226 -9.50 -21.03 13.12
CA LYS A 226 -10.56 -21.67 12.35
C LYS A 226 -11.45 -20.61 11.70
N PRO A 227 -11.54 -20.53 10.36
CA PRO A 227 -12.34 -19.52 9.65
C PRO A 227 -13.83 -19.84 9.55
N ASP A 228 -14.40 -20.63 10.47
CA ASP A 228 -15.76 -21.17 10.35
C ASP A 228 -16.86 -20.09 10.41
N SER A 229 -16.58 -18.95 11.05
CA SER A 229 -17.50 -17.81 11.16
C SER A 229 -17.15 -16.65 10.22
N LEU A 230 -16.24 -16.87 9.27
CA LEU A 230 -15.75 -15.85 8.36
C LEU A 230 -16.85 -15.41 7.39
N ARG A 231 -17.22 -14.12 7.45
CA ARG A 231 -18.19 -13.47 6.55
C ARG A 231 -17.52 -12.72 5.43
N VAL A 232 -16.36 -12.11 5.68
CA VAL A 232 -15.62 -11.31 4.70
C VAL A 232 -14.15 -11.74 4.67
N LEU A 233 -13.64 -12.08 3.50
CA LEU A 233 -12.22 -12.29 3.24
C LEU A 233 -11.70 -11.22 2.29
N VAL A 234 -10.70 -10.47 2.72
CA VAL A 234 -9.99 -9.51 1.88
C VAL A 234 -8.59 -10.01 1.61
N VAL A 235 -8.13 -9.92 0.37
CA VAL A 235 -6.74 -10.15 -0.01
C VAL A 235 -6.24 -8.87 -0.67
N ASP A 236 -5.41 -8.13 0.07
CA ASP A 236 -4.86 -6.84 -0.37
C ASP A 236 -3.49 -7.03 -1.04
N GLU A 237 -3.16 -6.13 -1.96
CA GLU A 237 -1.96 -6.18 -2.80
C GLU A 237 -1.70 -7.56 -3.43
N VAL A 238 -2.69 -8.06 -4.16
CA VAL A 238 -2.63 -9.34 -4.87
C VAL A 238 -1.42 -9.43 -5.81
N ASP A 239 -1.08 -8.33 -6.48
CA ASP A 239 0.08 -8.28 -7.37
C ASP A 239 1.39 -8.65 -6.68
N PHE A 240 1.56 -8.19 -5.44
CA PHE A 240 2.73 -8.51 -4.64
C PHE A 240 2.68 -9.96 -4.14
N LEU A 241 1.53 -10.40 -3.62
CA LEU A 241 1.35 -11.78 -3.15
C LEU A 241 1.62 -12.83 -4.24
N PHE A 242 1.42 -12.47 -5.50
CA PHE A 242 1.63 -13.33 -6.66
C PHE A 242 3.08 -13.37 -7.17
N LYS A 243 3.99 -12.54 -6.64
CA LYS A 243 5.43 -12.60 -6.94
C LYS A 243 6.10 -13.85 -6.34
N SER A 244 5.67 -14.26 -5.15
CA SER A 244 6.25 -15.40 -4.42
C SER A 244 5.42 -16.67 -4.57
N SER A 245 6.01 -17.71 -5.17
CA SER A 245 5.34 -19.01 -5.36
C SER A 245 4.88 -19.65 -4.04
N LYS A 246 5.65 -19.44 -2.96
CA LYS A 246 5.30 -19.89 -1.61
C LYS A 246 4.05 -19.17 -1.10
N GLN A 247 3.99 -17.84 -1.21
CA GLN A 247 2.84 -17.04 -0.80
C GLN A 247 1.59 -17.42 -1.61
N VAL A 248 1.71 -17.60 -2.93
CA VAL A 248 0.63 -18.08 -3.79
C VAL A 248 0.12 -19.46 -3.35
N SER A 249 1.01 -20.39 -3.03
CA SER A 249 0.62 -21.74 -2.61
C SER A 249 -0.17 -21.71 -1.29
N SER A 250 0.28 -20.90 -0.32
CA SER A 250 -0.41 -20.68 0.94
C SER A 250 -1.76 -19.99 0.76
N LEU A 251 -1.82 -18.96 -0.08
CA LEU A 251 -3.05 -18.24 -0.39
C LEU A 251 -4.09 -19.17 -1.05
N ARG A 252 -3.66 -20.01 -1.99
CA ARG A 252 -4.52 -21.02 -2.61
C ARG A 252 -5.10 -21.99 -1.58
N LYS A 253 -4.28 -22.50 -0.66
CA LYS A 253 -4.76 -23.36 0.45
C LYS A 253 -5.79 -22.65 1.32
N LEU A 254 -5.56 -21.39 1.67
CA LEU A 254 -6.54 -20.58 2.41
C LEU A 254 -7.88 -20.51 1.67
N LEU A 255 -7.82 -20.17 0.38
CA LEU A 255 -9.00 -19.90 -0.45
C LEU A 255 -9.82 -21.14 -0.79
N THR A 256 -9.19 -22.33 -0.85
CA THR A 256 -9.84 -23.58 -1.29
C THR A 256 -9.98 -24.65 -0.23
N SER A 257 -8.99 -24.79 0.67
CA SER A 257 -8.96 -25.87 1.66
C SER A 257 -9.51 -25.43 3.03
N TYR A 258 -9.20 -24.20 3.44
CA TYR A 258 -9.60 -23.72 4.77
C TYR A 258 -10.91 -22.93 4.77
N SER A 259 -11.32 -22.38 3.64
CA SER A 259 -12.52 -21.54 3.57
C SER A 259 -13.26 -21.77 2.26
N SER A 260 -14.60 -21.81 2.27
CA SER A 260 -15.44 -21.93 1.05
C SER A 260 -15.99 -20.58 0.59
N CYS A 261 -15.91 -20.26 -0.70
CA CYS A 261 -16.41 -19.00 -1.26
C CYS A 261 -17.94 -18.83 -1.12
N ASN A 262 -18.68 -19.91 -0.86
CA ASN A 262 -20.13 -19.85 -0.65
C ASN A 262 -20.51 -19.31 0.75
N ASN A 263 -19.59 -19.34 1.71
CA ASN A 263 -19.86 -18.97 3.11
C ASN A 263 -19.42 -17.55 3.46
N ARG A 264 -18.79 -16.85 2.51
CA ARG A 264 -18.19 -15.54 2.71
C ARG A 264 -18.31 -14.69 1.46
N GLN A 265 -18.12 -13.40 1.62
CA GLN A 265 -17.84 -12.48 0.52
C GLN A 265 -16.32 -12.29 0.39
N THR A 266 -15.80 -12.38 -0.83
CA THR A 266 -14.36 -12.26 -1.12
C THR A 266 -14.07 -10.97 -1.86
N VAL A 267 -13.08 -10.21 -1.37
CA VAL A 267 -12.59 -8.99 -2.00
C VAL A 267 -11.10 -9.11 -2.30
N PHE A 268 -10.74 -9.00 -3.56
CA PHE A 268 -9.35 -8.87 -4.00
C PHE A 268 -9.04 -7.40 -4.27
N ALA A 269 -8.03 -6.83 -3.62
CA ALA A 269 -7.60 -5.45 -3.84
C ALA A 269 -6.19 -5.42 -4.41
N SER A 270 -5.98 -4.66 -5.49
CA SER A 270 -4.65 -4.50 -6.09
C SER A 270 -4.53 -3.17 -6.83
N ALA A 271 -3.32 -2.61 -6.82
CA ALA A 271 -2.98 -1.44 -7.63
C ALA A 271 -2.81 -1.80 -9.11
N SER A 272 -2.22 -2.98 -9.36
CA SER A 272 -1.90 -3.45 -10.70
C SER A 272 -2.36 -4.89 -10.86
N ILE A 273 -3.03 -5.25 -11.96
CA ILE A 273 -3.30 -6.66 -12.29
C ILE A 273 -3.01 -6.85 -13.79
N LEU A 274 -1.79 -7.28 -14.10
CA LEU A 274 -1.43 -7.69 -15.46
C LEU A 274 -2.33 -8.86 -15.87
N GLN A 275 -2.97 -8.76 -17.03
CA GLN A 275 -3.97 -9.73 -17.50
C GLN A 275 -5.17 -9.89 -16.54
N HIS A 276 -5.72 -8.80 -16.00
CA HIS A 276 -6.89 -8.81 -15.10
C HIS A 276 -8.03 -9.74 -15.53
N ARG A 277 -8.33 -9.87 -16.83
CA ARG A 277 -9.34 -10.82 -17.34
C ARG A 277 -9.01 -12.28 -17.03
N ARG A 278 -7.74 -12.67 -17.19
CA ARG A 278 -7.26 -14.00 -16.83
C ARG A 278 -7.33 -14.21 -15.32
N PHE A 279 -6.95 -13.21 -14.55
CA PHE A 279 -7.04 -13.27 -13.09
C PHE A 279 -8.50 -13.48 -12.61
N ILE A 280 -9.47 -12.78 -13.21
CA ILE A 280 -10.91 -12.99 -12.94
C ILE A 280 -11.32 -14.43 -13.27
N HIS A 281 -10.93 -14.91 -14.45
CA HIS A 281 -11.22 -16.29 -14.86
C HIS A 281 -10.64 -17.30 -13.87
N ASP A 282 -9.38 -17.11 -13.44
CA ASP A 282 -8.74 -17.97 -12.45
C ASP A 282 -9.45 -17.92 -11.09
N CYS A 283 -9.91 -16.74 -10.65
CA CYS A 283 -10.67 -16.59 -9.41
C CYS A 283 -11.96 -17.45 -9.42
N ILE A 284 -12.69 -17.44 -10.53
CA ILE A 284 -13.93 -18.20 -10.69
C ILE A 284 -13.61 -19.70 -10.83
N GLN A 285 -12.71 -20.07 -11.75
CA GLN A 285 -12.39 -21.46 -12.08
C GLN A 285 -11.81 -22.21 -10.87
N GLN A 286 -10.97 -21.53 -10.07
CA GLN A 286 -10.36 -22.10 -8.87
C GLN A 286 -11.24 -21.97 -7.62
N LYS A 287 -12.47 -21.44 -7.76
CA LYS A 287 -13.43 -21.24 -6.67
C LYS A 287 -12.89 -20.34 -5.55
N TRP A 288 -12.08 -19.34 -5.89
CA TRP A 288 -11.64 -18.32 -4.95
C TRP A 288 -12.75 -17.31 -4.67
N THR A 289 -13.60 -17.06 -5.68
CA THR A 289 -14.80 -16.24 -5.61
C THR A 289 -16.03 -17.01 -6.06
N LYS A 290 -17.20 -16.40 -5.89
CA LYS A 290 -18.44 -16.78 -6.58
C LYS A 290 -18.33 -16.49 -8.09
N GLY A 291 -19.26 -17.06 -8.86
CA GLY A 291 -19.29 -16.95 -10.33
C GLY A 291 -19.70 -15.56 -10.85
N ASP A 292 -20.34 -14.75 -10.02
CA ASP A 292 -20.84 -13.41 -10.29
C ASP A 292 -19.92 -12.29 -9.74
N VAL A 293 -18.62 -12.60 -9.59
CA VAL A 293 -17.61 -11.63 -9.14
C VAL A 293 -17.56 -10.41 -10.06
N VAL A 294 -17.54 -9.22 -9.45
CA VAL A 294 -17.52 -7.95 -10.18
C VAL A 294 -16.12 -7.35 -10.17
N HIS A 295 -15.63 -6.95 -11.34
CA HIS A 295 -14.35 -6.24 -11.48
C HIS A 295 -14.59 -4.73 -11.53
N VAL A 296 -14.27 -4.04 -10.43
CA VAL A 296 -14.30 -2.57 -10.37
C VAL A 296 -12.92 -2.06 -10.73
N HIS A 297 -12.82 -1.40 -11.88
CA HIS A 297 -11.56 -0.92 -12.42
C HIS A 297 -11.57 0.59 -12.63
N VAL A 298 -10.92 1.30 -11.71
CA VAL A 298 -10.79 2.76 -11.76
C VAL A 298 -9.37 3.12 -12.19
N ASN A 299 -9.20 3.43 -13.47
CA ASN A 299 -7.97 3.99 -14.01
C ASN A 299 -8.06 5.51 -14.07
N ARG A 300 -7.53 6.18 -13.06
CA ARG A 300 -7.08 7.56 -13.27
C ARG A 300 -5.71 7.48 -13.93
N ILE A 301 -5.62 7.95 -15.18
CA ILE A 301 -4.33 8.28 -15.77
C ILE A 301 -3.81 9.49 -14.97
N MET A 302 -3.06 9.25 -13.90
CA MET A 302 -2.23 10.31 -13.35
C MET A 302 -0.98 10.38 -14.20
N PRO A 303 -0.74 11.50 -14.92
CA PRO A 303 0.56 11.70 -15.55
C PRO A 303 1.62 11.63 -14.45
N MET A 304 2.78 11.06 -14.78
CA MET A 304 3.94 11.07 -13.89
C MET A 304 4.15 12.52 -13.39
N PRO A 305 4.43 12.74 -12.09
CA PRO A 305 4.69 14.08 -11.61
C PRO A 305 5.75 14.77 -12.48
N ALA A 306 5.47 15.98 -12.95
CA ALA A 306 6.38 16.70 -13.86
C ALA A 306 7.75 16.98 -13.24
N CYS A 307 7.85 16.93 -11.91
CA CYS A 307 9.08 17.06 -11.14
C CYS A 307 9.91 15.78 -11.05
N LEU A 308 9.42 14.63 -11.54
CA LEU A 308 10.16 13.37 -11.47
C LEU A 308 11.07 13.22 -12.70
N TYR A 309 12.37 13.32 -12.49
CA TYR A 309 13.38 13.19 -13.54
C TYR A 309 13.94 11.77 -13.61
N HIS A 310 13.74 11.11 -14.75
CA HIS A 310 14.26 9.75 -14.99
C HIS A 310 15.55 9.82 -15.81
N ARG A 311 16.61 9.18 -15.32
CA ARG A 311 17.86 8.96 -16.04
C ARG A 311 18.15 7.45 -16.09
N PHE A 312 18.84 7.01 -17.12
CA PHE A 312 19.31 5.63 -17.22
C PHE A 312 20.78 5.59 -17.64
N VAL A 313 21.51 4.60 -17.13
CA VAL A 313 22.91 4.35 -17.47
C VAL A 313 23.05 2.91 -17.93
N ILE A 314 23.63 2.72 -19.12
CA ILE A 314 23.90 1.39 -19.66
C ILE A 314 25.28 0.95 -19.18
N CYS A 315 25.34 -0.14 -18.41
CA CYS A 315 26.60 -0.71 -17.95
C CYS A 315 26.54 -2.24 -17.89
N GLY A 316 27.71 -2.89 -17.91
CA GLY A 316 27.81 -4.34 -17.72
C GLY A 316 27.46 -4.73 -16.27
N ARG A 317 26.93 -5.95 -16.07
CA ARG A 317 26.50 -6.43 -14.74
C ARG A 317 27.57 -6.32 -13.66
N LYS A 318 28.84 -6.60 -14.00
CA LYS A 318 29.98 -6.52 -13.08
C LYS A 318 30.36 -5.08 -12.69
N ALA A 319 30.01 -4.11 -13.52
CA ALA A 319 30.33 -2.69 -13.29
C ALA A 319 29.24 -1.95 -12.51
N LYS A 320 28.07 -2.56 -12.26
CA LYS A 320 26.92 -1.91 -11.63
C LYS A 320 27.26 -1.23 -10.30
N HIS A 321 27.98 -1.90 -9.40
CA HIS A 321 28.33 -1.33 -8.10
C HIS A 321 29.26 -0.12 -8.23
N GLN A 322 30.25 -0.18 -9.13
CA GLN A 322 31.16 0.94 -9.37
C GLN A 322 30.45 2.14 -10.02
N VAL A 323 29.55 1.87 -10.97
CA VAL A 323 28.72 2.91 -11.60
C VAL A 323 27.79 3.56 -10.58
N LEU A 324 27.15 2.76 -9.73
CA LEU A 324 26.32 3.27 -8.64
C LEU A 324 27.12 4.15 -7.68
N LEU A 325 28.33 3.74 -7.27
CA LEU A 325 29.20 4.55 -6.43
C LEU A 325 29.54 5.89 -7.10
N SER A 326 29.89 5.87 -8.38
CA SER A 326 30.17 7.09 -9.15
C SER A 326 28.94 8.00 -9.24
N LEU A 327 27.73 7.44 -9.35
CA LEU A 327 26.48 8.21 -9.37
C LEU A 327 26.18 8.82 -8.00
N LEU A 328 26.34 8.07 -6.91
CA LEU A 328 26.16 8.59 -5.55
C LEU A 328 27.12 9.76 -5.24
N GLN A 329 28.35 9.68 -5.75
CA GLN A 329 29.35 10.75 -5.61
C GLN A 329 29.05 11.97 -6.50
N SER A 330 28.44 11.78 -7.67
CA SER A 330 28.11 12.88 -8.58
C SER A 330 26.79 13.57 -8.24
N ASP A 331 25.78 12.78 -7.86
CA ASP A 331 24.42 13.25 -7.59
C ASP A 331 24.31 13.86 -6.19
N LEU A 332 25.19 13.48 -5.25
CA LEU A 332 25.22 13.96 -3.85
C LEU A 332 23.81 13.99 -3.22
N PRO A 333 23.11 12.84 -3.14
CA PRO A 333 21.75 12.80 -2.60
C PRO A 333 21.72 13.23 -1.14
N GLU A 334 20.67 13.95 -0.73
CA GLU A 334 20.37 14.21 0.69
C GLU A 334 19.74 12.96 1.33
N SER A 335 18.94 12.24 0.55
CA SER A 335 18.31 10.97 0.92
C SER A 335 18.10 10.10 -0.32
N GLY A 336 18.36 8.80 -0.20
CA GLY A 336 18.31 7.89 -1.33
C GLY A 336 17.74 6.51 -1.00
N ILE A 337 17.00 5.93 -1.94
CA ILE A 337 16.62 4.51 -1.90
C ILE A 337 17.31 3.79 -3.05
N ILE A 338 17.98 2.69 -2.75
CA ILE A 338 18.58 1.80 -3.73
C ILE A 338 17.80 0.49 -3.75
N PHE A 339 17.08 0.26 -4.84
CA PHE A 339 16.40 -0.99 -5.09
C PHE A 339 17.37 -2.02 -5.67
N VAL A 340 17.36 -3.20 -5.07
CA VAL A 340 18.11 -4.36 -5.53
C VAL A 340 17.12 -5.47 -5.84
N GLY A 341 17.30 -6.11 -6.99
CA GLY A 341 16.45 -7.23 -7.38
C GLY A 341 16.46 -8.36 -6.35
N GLU A 342 15.30 -9.01 -6.18
CA GLU A 342 15.16 -10.13 -5.25
C GLU A 342 16.13 -11.28 -5.58
N GLN A 343 16.67 -11.87 -4.51
CA GLN A 343 17.47 -13.09 -4.60
C GLN A 343 16.62 -14.27 -5.05
N SER A 344 17.14 -15.07 -5.98
CA SER A 344 16.46 -16.29 -6.39
C SER A 344 16.35 -17.29 -5.24
N GLU A 345 15.25 -18.05 -5.18
CA GLU A 345 15.05 -19.13 -4.20
C GLU A 345 16.19 -20.18 -4.21
N LYS A 346 16.83 -20.37 -5.37
CA LYS A 346 18.00 -21.26 -5.49
C LYS A 346 19.22 -20.68 -4.77
N SER A 347 19.46 -19.37 -4.93
CA SER A 347 20.53 -18.64 -4.26
C SER A 347 20.35 -18.64 -2.74
N LYS A 348 19.11 -18.40 -2.26
CA LYS A 348 18.76 -18.48 -0.83
C LYS A 348 19.08 -19.86 -0.22
N LYS A 349 18.71 -20.94 -0.90
CA LYS A 349 18.98 -22.32 -0.43
C LYS A 349 20.45 -22.71 -0.46
N SER A 350 21.25 -22.08 -1.31
CA SER A 350 22.69 -22.32 -1.41
C SER A 350 23.52 -21.56 -0.36
N GLY A 351 22.88 -20.74 0.49
CA GLY A 351 23.56 -19.95 1.52
C GLY A 351 24.39 -18.79 0.97
N GLN A 352 24.18 -18.38 -0.28
CA GLN A 352 24.84 -17.19 -0.83
C GLN A 352 24.32 -15.93 -0.15
N ALA A 353 25.22 -14.99 0.15
CA ALA A 353 24.86 -13.69 0.74
C ALA A 353 23.84 -12.96 -0.15
N SER A 354 22.88 -12.27 0.49
CA SER A 354 21.85 -11.52 -0.24
C SER A 354 22.50 -10.43 -1.11
N SER A 355 21.90 -10.10 -2.26
CA SER A 355 22.49 -9.13 -3.20
C SER A 355 22.54 -7.73 -2.57
N THR A 356 21.59 -7.47 -1.70
CA THR A 356 21.49 -6.35 -0.76
C THR A 356 22.62 -6.35 0.27
N THR A 357 22.97 -7.49 0.90
CA THR A 357 24.13 -7.58 1.83
C THR A 357 25.44 -7.30 1.10
N VAL A 358 25.64 -7.93 -0.07
CA VAL A 358 26.85 -7.70 -0.90
C VAL A 358 26.98 -6.22 -1.28
N LEU A 359 25.88 -5.57 -1.63
CA LEU A 359 25.88 -4.16 -1.95
C LEU A 359 26.17 -3.29 -0.72
N ILE A 360 25.59 -3.59 0.43
CA ILE A 360 25.87 -2.85 1.67
C ILE A 360 27.33 -2.96 2.08
N ASP A 361 27.92 -4.15 2.02
CA ASP A 361 29.31 -4.35 2.38
C ASP A 361 30.23 -3.57 1.44
N PHE A 362 29.91 -3.57 0.13
CA PHE A 362 30.60 -2.74 -0.85
C PHE A 362 30.48 -1.24 -0.56
N LEU A 363 29.25 -0.76 -0.29
CA LEU A 363 29.01 0.66 0.00
C LEU A 363 29.69 1.07 1.31
N ARG A 364 29.60 0.29 2.38
CA ARG A 364 30.29 0.58 3.65
C ARG A 364 31.82 0.64 3.51
N ALA A 365 32.38 -0.14 2.59
CA ALA A 365 33.82 -0.13 2.33
C ALA A 365 34.28 0.99 1.38
N SER A 366 33.40 1.49 0.51
CA SER A 366 33.79 2.36 -0.63
C SER A 366 33.12 3.72 -0.65
N TYR A 367 32.02 3.91 0.07
CA TYR A 367 31.28 5.17 0.13
C TYR A 367 31.73 5.97 1.35
N GLU A 368 32.40 7.10 1.11
CA GLU A 368 32.89 8.03 2.14
C GLU A 368 31.93 9.21 2.36
N GLY A 369 30.65 9.07 1.99
CA GLY A 369 29.67 10.14 2.14
C GLY A 369 29.03 10.22 3.52
N PRO A 370 28.29 11.30 3.81
CA PRO A 370 27.70 11.57 5.12
C PRO A 370 26.42 10.76 5.41
N LEU A 371 25.92 9.99 4.44
CA LEU A 371 24.64 9.28 4.58
C LEU A 371 24.81 7.95 5.31
N ASP A 372 23.88 7.69 6.23
CA ASP A 372 23.79 6.39 6.90
C ASP A 372 23.26 5.31 5.95
N ILE A 373 24.04 4.24 5.77
CA ILE A 373 23.66 3.10 4.94
C ILE A 373 22.81 2.12 5.75
N LEU A 374 21.53 2.05 5.39
CA LEU A 374 20.53 1.25 6.09
C LEU A 374 20.07 0.08 5.22
N LEU A 375 19.82 -1.08 5.87
CA LEU A 375 19.28 -2.27 5.21
C LEU A 375 17.80 -2.42 5.53
N LEU A 376 17.00 -2.73 4.51
CA LEU A 376 15.65 -3.24 4.69
C LEU A 376 15.36 -4.42 3.77
N GLU A 377 15.26 -5.61 4.34
CA GLU A 377 14.87 -6.84 3.63
C GLU A 377 13.59 -7.45 4.21
N GLU A 378 12.98 -8.37 3.45
CA GLU A 378 11.82 -9.16 3.89
C GLU A 378 12.14 -10.08 5.06
N ASP A 379 13.30 -10.72 5.04
CA ASP A 379 13.70 -11.75 6.01
C ASP A 379 14.30 -11.15 7.31
N MET A 380 14.38 -9.82 7.44
CA MET A 380 14.85 -9.16 8.65
C MET A 380 13.92 -9.44 9.84
N ASN A 381 14.51 -9.63 11.02
CA ASN A 381 13.74 -9.74 12.25
C ASN A 381 13.02 -8.42 12.57
N PHE A 382 11.91 -8.52 13.32
CA PHE A 382 11.04 -7.38 13.61
C PHE A 382 11.76 -6.20 14.27
N ASN A 383 12.60 -6.48 15.27
CA ASN A 383 13.28 -5.44 16.04
C ASN A 383 14.31 -4.70 15.18
N SER A 384 15.12 -5.41 14.41
CA SER A 384 16.10 -4.83 13.50
C SER A 384 15.42 -4.01 12.40
N ARG A 385 14.30 -4.50 11.86
CA ARG A 385 13.54 -3.77 10.83
C ARG A 385 12.89 -2.50 11.39
N ALA A 386 12.33 -2.57 12.61
CA ALA A 386 11.78 -1.40 13.29
C ALA A 386 12.86 -0.36 13.65
N ALA A 387 14.06 -0.80 14.01
CA ALA A 387 15.22 0.08 14.22
C ALA A 387 15.58 0.80 12.91
N SER A 388 15.82 0.07 11.81
CA SER A 388 16.12 0.69 10.50
C SER A 388 15.07 1.72 10.09
N LEU A 389 13.78 1.44 10.27
CA LEU A 389 12.71 2.39 9.93
C LEU A 389 12.66 3.60 10.87
N THR A 390 13.06 3.43 12.13
CA THR A 390 13.17 4.53 13.08
C THR A 390 14.35 5.42 12.73
N ASP A 391 15.46 4.83 12.32
CA ASP A 391 16.68 5.54 11.93
C ASP A 391 16.43 6.37 10.66
N VAL A 392 15.75 5.79 9.66
CA VAL A 392 15.29 6.54 8.47
C VAL A 392 14.47 7.79 8.83
N ARG A 393 13.66 7.73 9.89
CA ARG A 393 12.78 8.85 10.29
C ARG A 393 13.48 9.90 11.16
N LYS A 394 14.59 9.55 11.80
CA LYS A 394 15.33 10.44 12.70
C LYS A 394 16.54 11.08 12.05
N GLY A 395 17.14 10.42 11.06
CA GLY A 395 18.35 10.90 10.41
C GLY A 395 18.07 12.06 9.45
N ASP A 396 19.01 13.01 9.40
CA ASP A 396 18.99 14.12 8.45
C ASP A 396 19.38 13.68 7.02
N GLY A 397 19.86 12.44 6.84
CA GLY A 397 20.14 11.84 5.53
C GLY A 397 20.40 10.33 5.62
N TYR A 398 19.87 9.57 4.66
CA TYR A 398 19.99 8.11 4.63
C TYR A 398 20.18 7.56 3.22
N LEU A 399 20.80 6.38 3.13
CA LEU A 399 20.85 5.56 1.94
C LEU A 399 20.25 4.18 2.24
N LEU A 400 18.98 4.00 1.86
CA LEU A 400 18.23 2.79 2.14
C LEU A 400 18.41 1.76 1.03
N VAL A 401 19.14 0.68 1.31
CA VAL A 401 19.26 -0.46 0.40
C VAL A 401 18.13 -1.44 0.68
N SER A 402 17.30 -1.73 -0.33
CA SER A 402 16.13 -2.61 -0.16
C SER A 402 15.72 -3.36 -1.43
N THR A 403 14.86 -4.36 -1.25
CA THR A 403 14.06 -4.95 -2.34
C THR A 403 12.76 -4.17 -2.52
N ASP A 404 11.88 -4.63 -3.42
CA ASP A 404 10.54 -4.06 -3.66
C ASP A 404 9.65 -3.95 -2.40
N ILE A 405 10.05 -4.53 -1.27
CA ILE A 405 9.29 -4.48 -0.01
C ILE A 405 9.16 -3.07 0.55
N VAL A 406 10.15 -2.19 0.34
CA VAL A 406 10.09 -0.79 0.80
C VAL A 406 8.99 -0.01 0.09
N ALA A 407 8.67 -0.36 -1.14
CA ALA A 407 7.66 0.33 -1.92
C ALA A 407 6.22 0.09 -1.40
N ARG A 408 6.01 -0.81 -0.42
CA ARG A 408 4.68 -1.26 0.01
C ARG A 408 4.47 -1.12 1.52
N GLY A 409 3.52 -0.27 1.90
CA GLY A 409 3.09 -0.12 3.29
C GLY A 409 4.06 0.59 4.22
N ILE A 410 5.15 1.15 3.69
CA ILE A 410 6.12 1.95 4.44
C ILE A 410 5.92 3.42 4.08
N ASP A 411 5.76 4.24 5.11
CA ASP A 411 5.76 5.70 4.99
C ASP A 411 7.19 6.18 5.25
N LEU A 412 7.88 6.52 4.17
CA LEU A 412 9.24 7.06 4.16
C LEU A 412 9.18 8.58 4.03
N PRO A 413 10.11 9.31 4.67
CA PRO A 413 10.25 10.75 4.49
C PRO A 413 10.63 11.10 3.04
N GLU A 414 10.58 12.39 2.71
CA GLU A 414 10.91 12.88 1.36
C GLU A 414 12.27 12.36 0.90
N THR A 415 12.24 11.62 -0.20
CA THR A 415 13.42 10.97 -0.79
C THR A 415 13.86 11.75 -2.01
N THR A 416 15.10 12.25 -2.02
CA THR A 416 15.61 13.04 -3.15
C THR A 416 15.94 12.18 -4.37
N HIS A 417 16.44 10.95 -4.17
CA HIS A 417 16.94 10.08 -5.23
C HIS A 417 16.47 8.63 -5.10
N ILE A 418 16.16 8.00 -6.23
CA ILE A 418 15.85 6.57 -6.31
C ILE A 418 16.78 5.93 -7.35
N TYR A 419 17.50 4.89 -6.95
CA TYR A 419 18.37 4.09 -7.79
C TYR A 419 17.75 2.70 -7.98
N ASN A 420 17.61 2.25 -9.23
CA ASN A 420 17.02 0.95 -9.59
C ASN A 420 18.02 0.02 -10.29
#